data_AF-A0A7Z3BII1-F1
#
_entry.id   AF-A0A7Z3BII1-F1
#
_cell.length_a   1.000
_cell.length_b   1.000
_cell.length_c   1.000
_cell.angle_alpha   90.00
_cell.angle_beta   90.00
_cell.angle_gamma   90.00
#
_symmetry.space_group_name_H-M   'P 1'
#
loop_
_entity.id
_entity.type
_entity.pdbx_description
1 polymer ?
#
loop_
_entity_poly.entity_id
_entity_poly.type
_entity_poly.pdbx_seq_one_letter_code
_entity_poly.pdbx_strand_id
1 'polypeptide(L)'
;MRYASALIASLLLTGLLPRAANADTTDASLRDMERYLLLYSATGDERFLTRLDNLGTSFEQQLSQQKNAASLQDLWQLYRQTLEQVRAAYVQKGVDLQHAVAQTREVAALFDSFILARETLTPGLENELRELALLEARRANERLLGKETGDDAKRIGELQERIGERLAALPAGASRDSLLSRWSYLRKAEKPEGTLLYPFNAQVEYLLAHLPRS
;
A
#
# COMPACT_ATOMS: atom_id res chain seq x y z
N MET A 1 -22.64 -9.11 8.90
CA MET A 1 -21.55 -9.09 9.89
C MET A 1 -21.07 -10.47 10.39
N ARG A 2 -21.86 -11.56 10.34
CA ARG A 2 -21.41 -12.88 10.86
C ARG A 2 -20.40 -13.63 9.98
N TYR A 3 -20.29 -13.31 8.69
CA TYR A 3 -19.38 -13.99 7.76
C TYR A 3 -17.95 -13.43 7.78
N ALA A 4 -17.78 -12.13 8.06
CA ALA A 4 -16.46 -11.50 8.13
C ALA A 4 -15.65 -12.04 9.32
N SER A 5 -16.28 -12.29 10.47
CA SER A 5 -15.62 -12.78 11.68
C SER A 5 -15.08 -14.21 11.54
N ALA A 6 -15.76 -15.07 10.77
CA ALA A 6 -15.29 -16.44 10.51
C ALA A 6 -14.09 -16.47 9.57
N LEU A 7 -14.04 -15.53 8.61
CA LEU A 7 -12.94 -15.39 7.65
C LEU A 7 -11.66 -14.90 8.35
N ILE A 8 -11.79 -13.92 9.25
CA ILE A 8 -10.68 -13.38 10.07
C ILE A 8 -10.08 -14.47 10.98
N ALA A 9 -10.92 -15.29 11.63
CA ALA A 9 -10.45 -16.39 12.48
C ALA A 9 -9.68 -17.46 11.69
N SER A 10 -10.06 -17.70 10.43
CA SER A 10 -9.42 -18.70 9.56
C SER A 10 -8.06 -18.22 9.04
N LEU A 11 -7.89 -16.92 8.83
CA LEU A 11 -6.65 -16.28 8.38
C LEU A 11 -5.54 -16.37 9.45
N LEU A 12 -5.89 -16.20 10.73
CA LEU A 12 -4.94 -16.18 11.85
C LEU A 12 -4.32 -17.55 12.19
N LEU A 13 -4.90 -18.66 11.73
CA LEU A 13 -4.48 -20.03 12.05
C LEU A 13 -3.42 -20.62 11.11
N THR A 14 -2.93 -19.86 10.12
CA THR A 14 -1.92 -20.34 9.15
C THR A 14 -0.48 -19.89 9.46
N GLY A 15 -0.26 -19.28 10.64
CA GLY A 15 1.07 -18.86 11.10
C GLY A 15 1.99 -20.05 11.34
N LEU A 16 3.00 -20.17 10.45
CA LEU A 16 4.22 -21.01 10.48
C LEU A 16 4.41 -21.82 9.17
N LEU A 17 4.29 -21.16 8.01
CA LEU A 17 4.62 -21.78 6.74
C LEU A 17 5.92 -21.21 6.14
N PRO A 18 6.85 -22.07 5.70
CA PRO A 18 8.15 -21.63 5.18
C PRO A 18 8.02 -20.80 3.90
N ARG A 19 8.95 -19.83 3.74
CA ARG A 19 9.02 -18.88 2.62
C ARG A 19 9.09 -19.61 1.27
N ALA A 20 8.14 -19.33 0.37
CA ALA A 20 8.18 -19.78 -1.01
C ALA A 20 9.13 -18.90 -1.84
N ALA A 21 9.65 -19.41 -2.96
CA ALA A 21 10.59 -18.68 -3.83
C ALA A 21 10.07 -17.32 -4.35
N ASN A 22 8.73 -17.14 -4.40
CA ASN A 22 8.08 -15.92 -4.85
C ASN A 22 7.45 -15.10 -3.70
N ALA A 23 7.79 -15.40 -2.44
CA ALA A 23 7.18 -14.75 -1.28
C ALA A 23 7.39 -13.22 -1.28
N ASP A 24 8.61 -12.76 -1.58
CA ASP A 24 8.96 -11.33 -1.68
C ASP A 24 8.11 -10.59 -2.71
N THR A 25 7.94 -11.17 -3.90
CA THR A 25 7.13 -10.59 -4.96
C THR A 25 5.66 -10.52 -4.57
N THR A 26 5.14 -11.57 -3.91
CA THR A 26 3.77 -11.58 -3.41
C THR A 26 3.57 -10.54 -2.31
N ASP A 27 4.48 -10.41 -1.35
CA ASP A 27 4.38 -9.42 -0.27
C ASP A 27 4.48 -7.99 -0.81
N ALA A 28 5.31 -7.75 -1.83
CA ALA A 28 5.35 -6.47 -2.55
C ALA A 28 4.02 -6.16 -3.25
N SER A 29 3.44 -7.14 -3.96
CA SER A 29 2.12 -7.00 -4.60
C SER A 29 1.03 -6.69 -3.58
N LEU A 30 1.00 -7.38 -2.43
CA LEU A 30 0.01 -7.14 -1.36
C LEU A 30 0.09 -5.70 -0.84
N ARG A 31 1.31 -5.18 -0.59
CA ARG A 31 1.51 -3.80 -0.15
C ARG A 31 1.08 -2.78 -1.21
N ASP A 32 1.42 -3.04 -2.47
CA ASP A 32 1.01 -2.17 -3.56
C ASP A 32 -0.52 -2.18 -3.74
N MET A 33 -1.17 -3.34 -3.60
CA MET A 33 -2.64 -3.47 -3.61
C MET A 33 -3.29 -2.72 -2.44
N GLU A 34 -2.76 -2.88 -1.22
CA GLU A 34 -3.21 -2.13 -0.05
C GLU A 34 -3.11 -0.63 -0.29
N ARG A 35 -1.96 -0.17 -0.79
CA ARG A 35 -1.73 1.25 -1.11
C ARG A 35 -2.77 1.76 -2.09
N TYR A 36 -2.97 1.10 -3.23
CA TYR A 36 -3.90 1.60 -4.25
C TYR A 36 -5.35 1.59 -3.80
N LEU A 37 -5.74 0.61 -2.99
CA LEU A 37 -7.05 0.61 -2.33
C LEU A 37 -7.22 1.82 -1.41
N LEU A 38 -6.25 2.08 -0.54
CA LEU A 38 -6.27 3.22 0.38
C LEU A 38 -6.23 4.56 -0.37
N LEU A 39 -5.47 4.66 -1.46
CA LEU A 39 -5.44 5.86 -2.29
C LEU A 39 -6.78 6.10 -2.98
N TYR A 40 -7.43 5.06 -3.50
CA TYR A 40 -8.77 5.19 -4.06
C TYR A 40 -9.79 5.58 -2.99
N SER A 41 -9.80 4.92 -1.83
CA SER A 41 -10.73 5.27 -0.75
C SER A 41 -10.55 6.69 -0.27
N ALA A 42 -9.33 7.23 -0.31
CA ALA A 42 -9.07 8.60 0.07
C ALA A 42 -9.38 9.66 -1.00
N THR A 43 -9.53 9.29 -2.27
CA THR A 43 -9.60 10.28 -3.37
C THR A 43 -10.78 10.12 -4.31
N GLY A 44 -11.33 8.91 -4.43
CA GLY A 44 -12.26 8.55 -5.50
C GLY A 44 -11.62 8.58 -6.90
N ASP A 45 -10.29 8.63 -7.02
CA ASP A 45 -9.60 8.72 -8.31
C ASP A 45 -9.50 7.35 -9.00
N GLU A 46 -10.29 7.17 -10.05
CA GLU A 46 -10.39 5.94 -10.86
C GLU A 46 -9.05 5.48 -11.46
N ARG A 47 -8.02 6.34 -11.53
CA ARG A 47 -6.68 5.92 -11.94
C ARG A 47 -6.09 4.90 -10.96
N PHE A 48 -6.38 5.03 -9.67
CA PHE A 48 -5.94 4.05 -8.66
C PHE A 48 -6.69 2.72 -8.78
N LEU A 49 -7.96 2.72 -9.18
CA LEU A 49 -8.67 1.48 -9.54
C LEU A 49 -8.01 0.77 -10.70
N THR A 50 -7.69 1.51 -11.76
CA THR A 50 -7.03 0.95 -12.93
C THR A 50 -5.69 0.31 -12.56
N ARG A 51 -4.91 0.93 -11.65
CA ARG A 51 -3.67 0.35 -11.12
C ARG A 51 -3.94 -0.91 -10.30
N LEU A 52 -4.95 -0.89 -9.43
CA LEU A 52 -5.34 -2.01 -8.59
C LEU A 52 -5.81 -3.22 -9.41
N ASP A 53 -6.60 -3.03 -10.47
CA ASP A 53 -7.08 -4.11 -11.33
C ASP A 53 -5.93 -4.82 -12.08
N ASN A 54 -4.97 -4.03 -12.58
CA ASN A 54 -3.78 -4.56 -13.24
C ASN A 54 -2.91 -5.40 -12.27
N LEU A 55 -2.76 -4.93 -11.03
CA LEU A 55 -2.09 -5.68 -9.98
C LEU A 55 -2.87 -6.93 -9.59
N GLY A 56 -4.18 -6.83 -9.45
CA GLY A 56 -5.07 -7.95 -9.14
C GLY A 56 -4.94 -9.08 -10.14
N THR A 57 -4.92 -8.76 -11.43
CA THR A 57 -4.73 -9.77 -12.50
C THR A 57 -3.37 -10.47 -12.39
N SER A 58 -2.30 -9.71 -12.16
CA SER A 58 -0.94 -10.26 -11.98
C SER A 58 -0.84 -11.10 -10.70
N PHE A 59 -1.49 -10.63 -9.63
CA PHE A 59 -1.53 -11.29 -8.33
C PHE A 59 -2.29 -12.62 -8.39
N GLU A 60 -3.48 -12.66 -9.00
CA GLU A 60 -4.26 -13.88 -9.19
C GLU A 60 -3.49 -14.96 -9.97
N GLN A 61 -2.70 -14.57 -10.97
CA GLN A 61 -1.81 -15.49 -11.68
C GLN A 61 -0.72 -16.05 -10.75
N GLN A 62 -0.15 -15.21 -9.90
CA GLN A 62 0.86 -15.61 -8.91
C GLN A 62 0.28 -16.48 -7.79
N LEU A 63 -1.00 -16.32 -7.43
CA LEU A 63 -1.66 -17.09 -6.36
C LEU A 63 -1.65 -18.59 -6.64
N SER A 64 -1.82 -19.00 -7.89
CA SER A 64 -1.81 -20.41 -8.30
C SER A 64 -0.51 -21.16 -7.92
N GLN A 65 0.56 -20.41 -7.66
CA GLN A 65 1.89 -20.92 -7.32
C GLN A 65 2.19 -20.88 -5.81
N GLN A 66 1.28 -20.36 -4.99
CA GLN A 66 1.48 -20.16 -3.56
C GLN A 66 0.78 -21.24 -2.72
N LYS A 67 1.41 -21.69 -1.63
CA LYS A 67 0.81 -22.69 -0.72
C LYS A 67 -0.40 -22.17 0.06
N ASN A 68 -0.50 -20.85 0.23
CA ASN A 68 -1.57 -20.13 0.93
C ASN A 68 -2.55 -19.45 -0.05
N ALA A 69 -2.64 -19.96 -1.29
CA ALA A 69 -3.48 -19.41 -2.35
C ALA A 69 -4.93 -19.16 -1.91
N ALA A 70 -5.53 -20.09 -1.16
CA ALA A 70 -6.92 -19.98 -0.69
C ALA A 70 -7.11 -18.78 0.25
N SER A 71 -6.28 -18.64 1.29
CA SER A 71 -6.35 -17.51 2.22
C SER A 71 -6.10 -16.17 1.55
N LEU A 72 -5.17 -16.13 0.60
CA LEU A 72 -4.89 -14.93 -0.18
C LEU A 72 -6.01 -14.58 -1.16
N GLN A 73 -6.66 -15.58 -1.74
CA GLN A 73 -7.82 -15.41 -2.60
C GLN A 73 -9.02 -14.88 -1.80
N ASP A 74 -9.27 -15.45 -0.61
CA ASP A 74 -10.31 -15.00 0.32
C ASP A 74 -10.10 -13.54 0.74
N LEU A 75 -8.86 -13.21 1.10
CA LEU A 75 -8.44 -11.85 1.43
C LEU A 75 -8.70 -10.91 0.24
N TRP A 76 -8.26 -11.29 -0.96
CA TRP A 76 -8.47 -10.54 -2.19
C TRP A 76 -9.96 -10.33 -2.53
N GLN A 77 -10.81 -11.34 -2.33
CA GLN A 77 -12.25 -11.20 -2.54
C GLN A 77 -12.89 -10.24 -1.54
N LEU A 78 -12.51 -10.30 -0.26
CA LEU A 78 -12.97 -9.36 0.76
C LEU A 78 -12.61 -7.90 0.39
N TYR A 79 -11.43 -7.70 -0.19
CA TYR A 79 -11.03 -6.40 -0.72
C TYR A 79 -11.90 -5.90 -1.86
N ARG A 80 -12.13 -6.74 -2.88
CA ARG A 80 -13.00 -6.38 -4.00
C ARG A 80 -14.41 -6.00 -3.54
N GLN A 81 -14.95 -6.72 -2.55
CA GLN A 81 -16.25 -6.38 -1.97
C GLN A 81 -16.25 -5.02 -1.26
N THR A 82 -15.18 -4.71 -0.53
CA THR A 82 -15.03 -3.43 0.19
C THR A 82 -14.83 -2.27 -0.78
N LEU A 83 -14.10 -2.50 -1.88
CA LEU A 83 -13.91 -1.54 -2.96
C LEU A 83 -15.22 -1.09 -3.60
N GLU A 84 -16.13 -2.03 -3.88
CA GLU A 84 -17.46 -1.72 -4.43
C GLU A 84 -18.28 -0.83 -3.48
N GLN A 85 -18.13 -1.00 -2.16
CA GLN A 85 -18.81 -0.15 -1.17
C GLN A 85 -18.28 1.28 -1.17
N VAL A 86 -16.95 1.45 -1.25
CA VAL A 86 -16.31 2.77 -1.39
C VAL A 86 -16.74 3.43 -2.69
N ARG A 87 -16.75 2.67 -3.80
CA ARG A 87 -17.20 3.17 -5.09
C ARG A 87 -18.65 3.63 -5.06
N ALA A 88 -19.52 2.84 -4.43
CA ALA A 88 -20.90 3.24 -4.19
C ALA A 88 -20.99 4.52 -3.35
N ALA A 89 -20.12 4.70 -2.35
CA ALA A 89 -20.07 5.91 -1.53
C ALA A 89 -19.68 7.18 -2.31
N TYR A 90 -18.82 7.05 -3.31
CA TYR A 90 -18.46 8.17 -4.19
C TYR A 90 -19.52 8.49 -5.26
N VAL A 91 -20.31 7.50 -5.69
CA VAL A 91 -21.26 7.65 -6.82
C VAL A 91 -22.70 7.88 -6.36
N GLN A 92 -23.13 7.30 -5.25
CA GLN A 92 -24.52 7.30 -4.79
C GLN A 92 -24.75 8.33 -3.68
N LYS A 93 -25.81 9.14 -3.81
CA LYS A 93 -26.22 10.07 -2.76
C LYS A 93 -26.74 9.30 -1.54
N GLY A 94 -26.24 9.64 -0.35
CA GLY A 94 -26.72 9.11 0.94
C GLY A 94 -25.97 7.90 1.48
N VAL A 95 -24.95 7.41 0.77
CA VAL A 95 -24.01 6.43 1.31
C VAL A 95 -22.92 7.15 2.10
N ASP A 96 -22.62 6.66 3.30
CA ASP A 96 -21.62 7.27 4.19
C ASP A 96 -20.18 6.92 3.75
N LEU A 97 -19.51 7.91 3.15
CA LEU A 97 -18.13 7.80 2.72
C LEU A 97 -17.17 7.54 3.90
N GLN A 98 -17.40 8.15 5.06
CA GLN A 98 -16.53 7.94 6.22
C GLN A 98 -16.65 6.50 6.73
N HIS A 99 -17.85 5.94 6.72
CA HIS A 99 -18.05 4.53 7.06
C HIS A 99 -17.35 3.60 6.06
N ALA A 100 -17.50 3.83 4.76
CA ALA A 100 -16.85 3.02 3.72
C ALA A 100 -15.31 3.09 3.79
N VAL A 101 -14.76 4.29 4.05
CA VAL A 101 -13.33 4.52 4.26
C VAL A 101 -12.83 3.79 5.53
N ALA A 102 -13.58 3.87 6.63
CA ALA A 102 -13.22 3.18 7.87
C ALA A 102 -13.16 1.65 7.67
N GLN A 103 -14.15 1.08 6.99
CA GLN A 103 -14.18 -0.35 6.68
C GLN A 103 -13.01 -0.75 5.76
N THR A 104 -12.65 0.10 4.80
CA THR A 104 -11.49 -0.14 3.93
C THR A 104 -10.20 -0.26 4.72
N ARG A 105 -10.02 0.57 5.76
CA ARG A 105 -8.84 0.47 6.65
C ARG A 105 -8.83 -0.84 7.44
N GLU A 106 -9.96 -1.27 7.96
CA GLU A 106 -10.07 -2.53 8.70
C GLU A 106 -9.69 -3.72 7.82
N VAL A 107 -10.17 -3.73 6.57
CA VAL A 107 -9.80 -4.77 5.63
C VAL A 107 -8.33 -4.65 5.24
N ALA A 108 -7.83 -3.45 4.93
CA ALA A 108 -6.42 -3.16 4.60
C ALA A 108 -5.43 -3.71 5.63
N ALA A 109 -5.74 -3.58 6.92
CA ALA A 109 -4.90 -4.09 8.01
C ALA A 109 -4.75 -5.63 8.03
N LEU A 110 -5.59 -6.37 7.29
CA LEU A 110 -5.45 -7.81 7.13
C LEU A 110 -4.26 -8.18 6.23
N PHE A 111 -3.86 -7.32 5.27
CA PHE A 111 -2.62 -7.53 4.52
C PHE A 111 -1.40 -7.47 5.43
N ASP A 112 -1.34 -6.47 6.31
CA ASP A 112 -0.26 -6.33 7.30
C ASP A 112 -0.15 -7.56 8.19
N SER A 113 -1.28 -8.01 8.74
CA SER A 113 -1.32 -9.19 9.61
C SER A 113 -0.79 -10.43 8.89
N PHE A 114 -1.11 -10.55 7.59
CA PHE A 114 -0.63 -11.65 6.76
C PHE A 114 0.88 -11.55 6.44
N ILE A 115 1.38 -10.35 6.11
CA ILE A 115 2.80 -10.13 5.80
C ILE A 115 3.66 -10.29 7.06
N LEU A 116 3.26 -9.71 8.20
CA LEU A 116 3.99 -9.77 9.46
C LEU A 116 4.14 -11.22 9.97
N ALA A 117 3.17 -12.09 9.69
CA ALA A 117 3.25 -13.51 10.01
C ALA A 117 4.34 -14.27 9.23
N ARG A 118 4.96 -13.68 8.20
CA ARG A 118 5.92 -14.34 7.28
C ARG A 118 7.40 -13.96 7.50
N GLU A 119 7.76 -13.38 8.66
CA GLU A 119 9.08 -12.84 9.04
C GLU A 119 9.55 -11.59 8.27
N THR A 120 10.49 -10.85 8.89
CA THR A 120 10.95 -9.52 8.49
C THR A 120 11.49 -9.44 7.07
N LEU A 121 10.95 -8.50 6.29
CA LEU A 121 11.45 -8.14 4.96
C LEU A 121 12.94 -7.77 4.97
N THR A 122 13.63 -8.18 3.92
CA THR A 122 15.00 -7.80 3.67
C THR A 122 15.10 -6.26 3.60
N PRO A 123 15.99 -5.62 4.39
CA PRO A 123 16.19 -4.18 4.32
C PRO A 123 16.61 -3.75 2.92
N GLY A 124 15.99 -2.71 2.38
CA GLY A 124 16.30 -2.21 1.04
C GLY A 124 15.53 -0.95 0.69
N LEU A 125 16.13 -0.10 -0.14
CA LEU A 125 15.56 1.19 -0.56
C LEU A 125 14.18 1.04 -1.22
N GLU A 126 13.98 -0.06 -1.97
CA GLU A 126 12.70 -0.40 -2.60
C GLU A 126 11.60 -0.66 -1.55
N ASN A 127 11.91 -1.42 -0.50
CA ASN A 127 10.98 -1.74 0.58
C ASN A 127 10.68 -0.52 1.45
N GLU A 128 11.68 0.32 1.71
CA GLU A 128 11.53 1.59 2.43
C GLU A 128 10.61 2.56 1.65
N LEU A 129 10.76 2.65 0.32
CA LEU A 129 9.88 3.46 -0.53
C LEU A 129 8.44 2.94 -0.58
N ARG A 130 8.24 1.62 -0.64
CA ARG A 130 6.89 1.02 -0.53
C ARG A 130 6.25 1.29 0.82
N GLU A 131 7.02 1.15 1.91
CA GLU A 131 6.55 1.42 3.27
C GLU A 131 6.14 2.89 3.42
N LEU A 132 6.97 3.84 2.98
CA LEU A 132 6.64 5.26 2.99
C LEU A 132 5.32 5.55 2.25
N ALA A 133 5.19 5.01 1.03
CA ALA A 133 4.01 5.25 0.21
C ALA A 133 2.73 4.67 0.81
N LEU A 134 2.85 3.54 1.51
CA LEU A 134 1.73 2.92 2.21
C LEU A 134 1.32 3.73 3.44
N LEU A 135 2.28 4.18 4.25
CA LEU A 135 2.01 5.01 5.43
C LEU A 135 1.34 6.34 5.05
N GLU A 136 1.79 6.98 3.97
CA GLU A 136 1.14 8.20 3.46
C GLU A 136 -0.31 7.94 2.98
N ALA A 137 -0.58 6.78 2.35
CA ALA A 137 -1.94 6.38 1.98
C ALA A 137 -2.82 6.14 3.22
N ARG A 138 -2.28 5.50 4.27
CA ARG A 138 -2.98 5.31 5.56
C ARG A 138 -3.30 6.64 6.22
N ARG A 139 -2.32 7.55 6.29
CA ARG A 139 -2.47 8.89 6.84
C ARG A 139 -3.51 9.71 6.08
N ALA A 140 -3.61 9.58 4.76
CA ALA A 140 -4.66 10.24 3.98
C ALA A 140 -6.06 9.77 4.38
N ASN A 141 -6.25 8.48 4.63
CA ASN A 141 -7.50 7.93 5.14
C ASN A 141 -7.77 8.40 6.58
N GLU A 142 -6.76 8.48 7.43
CA GLU A 142 -6.90 9.02 8.80
C GLU A 142 -7.40 10.46 8.83
N ARG A 143 -6.84 11.32 7.96
CA ARG A 143 -7.26 12.71 7.83
C ARG A 143 -8.74 12.82 7.43
N LEU A 144 -9.21 12.00 6.49
CA LEU A 144 -10.63 11.98 6.10
C LEU A 144 -11.56 11.53 7.23
N LEU A 145 -11.06 10.68 8.12
CA LEU A 145 -11.79 10.20 9.29
C LEU A 145 -11.66 11.13 10.50
N GLY A 146 -10.86 12.20 10.42
CA GLY A 146 -10.58 13.09 11.56
C GLY A 146 -9.76 12.42 12.68
N LYS A 147 -8.96 11.39 12.35
CA LYS A 147 -8.23 10.53 13.31
C LYS A 147 -6.71 10.57 13.09
N GLU A 148 -6.09 11.74 12.91
CA GLU A 148 -4.64 11.79 12.70
C GLU A 148 -3.91 11.34 13.97
N THR A 149 -3.28 10.16 13.93
CA THR A 149 -2.47 9.62 15.03
C THR A 149 -0.99 9.97 14.81
N GLY A 150 -0.28 10.36 15.87
CA GLY A 150 1.08 10.92 15.76
C GLY A 150 2.17 9.91 15.39
N ASP A 151 1.91 8.61 15.53
CA ASP A 151 2.93 7.56 15.38
C ASP A 151 3.35 7.36 13.91
N ASP A 152 2.40 7.38 12.98
CA ASP A 152 2.67 7.29 11.53
C ASP A 152 3.51 8.49 11.05
N ALA A 153 3.25 9.69 11.57
CA ALA A 153 3.99 10.89 11.20
C ALA A 153 5.48 10.81 11.57
N LYS A 154 5.80 10.23 12.74
CA LYS A 154 7.18 10.00 13.15
C LYS A 154 7.88 8.99 12.23
N ARG A 155 7.21 7.85 11.96
CA ARG A 155 7.77 6.80 11.11
C ARG A 155 8.00 7.27 9.68
N ILE A 156 7.07 8.05 9.13
CA ILE A 156 7.21 8.71 7.83
C ILE A 156 8.46 9.58 7.81
N GLY A 157 8.67 10.43 8.82
CA GLY A 157 9.86 11.29 8.92
C GLY A 157 11.17 10.49 8.89
N GLU A 158 11.26 9.44 9.71
CA GLU A 158 12.43 8.55 9.77
C GLU A 158 12.71 7.86 8.42
N LEU A 159 11.68 7.38 7.74
CA LEU A 159 11.81 6.76 6.42
C LEU A 159 12.29 7.76 5.38
N GLN A 160 11.74 8.97 5.39
CA GLN A 160 12.13 9.99 4.43
C GLN A 160 13.61 10.40 4.59
N GLU A 161 14.09 10.56 5.82
CA GLU A 161 15.52 10.84 6.07
C GLU A 161 16.40 9.72 5.54
N ARG A 162 16.08 8.47 5.92
CA ARG A 162 16.84 7.28 5.51
C ARG A 162 16.86 7.08 3.99
N ILE A 163 15.71 7.24 3.32
CA ILE A 163 15.60 7.14 1.86
C ILE A 163 16.46 8.23 1.20
N GLY A 164 16.41 9.45 1.72
CA GLY A 164 17.25 10.56 1.23
C GLY A 164 18.74 10.26 1.34
N GLU A 165 19.20 9.75 2.48
CA GLU A 165 20.59 9.35 2.70
C GLU A 165 21.03 8.24 1.73
N ARG A 166 20.21 7.20 1.57
CA ARG A 166 20.53 6.08 0.66
C ARG A 166 20.56 6.51 -0.81
N LEU A 167 19.63 7.38 -1.23
CA LEU A 167 19.64 7.95 -2.58
C LEU A 167 20.88 8.79 -2.84
N ALA A 168 21.33 9.57 -1.85
CA ALA A 168 22.53 10.40 -1.95
C ALA A 168 23.82 9.54 -1.99
N ALA A 169 23.81 8.39 -1.32
CA ALA A 169 24.93 7.44 -1.29
C ALA A 169 25.07 6.59 -2.58
N LEU A 170 24.10 6.64 -3.49
CA LEU A 170 24.23 5.96 -4.80
C LEU A 170 25.43 6.52 -5.60
N PRO A 171 26.05 5.71 -6.47
CA PRO A 171 27.13 6.17 -7.33
C PRO A 171 26.76 7.42 -8.13
N ALA A 172 27.68 8.38 -8.20
CA ALA A 172 27.44 9.63 -8.91
C ALA A 172 27.17 9.39 -10.40
N GLY A 173 26.18 10.11 -10.95
CA GLY A 173 25.81 10.04 -12.35
C GLY A 173 24.39 10.53 -12.60
N ALA A 174 24.04 10.69 -13.88
CA ALA A 174 22.74 11.23 -14.30
C ALA A 174 21.53 10.46 -13.74
N SER A 175 21.66 9.15 -13.55
CA SER A 175 20.62 8.32 -12.93
C SER A 175 20.35 8.73 -11.48
N ARG A 176 21.40 8.82 -10.65
CA ARG A 176 21.29 9.30 -9.26
C ARG A 176 20.71 10.70 -9.20
N ASP A 177 21.20 11.61 -10.04
CA ASP A 177 20.77 13.01 -10.01
C ASP A 177 19.28 13.15 -10.40
N SER A 178 18.79 12.32 -11.33
CA SER A 178 17.36 12.20 -11.64
C SER A 178 16.55 11.71 -10.44
N LEU A 179 17.01 10.64 -9.77
CA LEU A 179 16.33 10.10 -8.58
C LEU A 179 16.27 11.12 -7.43
N LEU A 180 17.37 11.85 -7.18
CA LEU A 180 17.42 12.92 -6.17
C LEU A 180 16.50 14.10 -6.52
N SER A 181 16.40 14.46 -7.79
CA SER A 181 15.48 15.51 -8.25
C SER A 181 14.02 15.10 -8.01
N ARG A 182 13.67 13.86 -8.35
CA ARG A 182 12.33 13.27 -8.12
C ARG A 182 11.99 13.18 -6.64
N TRP A 183 12.96 12.78 -5.82
CA TRP A 183 12.84 12.76 -4.37
C TRP A 183 12.61 14.16 -3.79
N SER A 184 13.37 15.17 -4.23
CA SER A 184 13.17 16.56 -3.81
C SER A 184 11.79 17.09 -4.21
N TYR A 185 11.29 16.73 -5.39
CA TYR A 185 9.94 17.11 -5.83
C TYR A 185 8.86 16.46 -4.96
N LEU A 186 8.98 15.16 -4.65
CA LEU A 186 8.09 14.44 -3.74
C LEU A 186 8.00 15.16 -2.39
N ARG A 187 9.14 15.49 -1.78
CA ARG A 187 9.20 16.22 -0.49
C ARG A 187 8.58 17.63 -0.53
N LYS A 188 8.54 18.28 -1.70
CA LYS A 188 7.93 19.62 -1.85
C LYS A 188 6.41 19.56 -2.04
N ALA A 189 5.89 18.46 -2.56
CA ALA A 189 4.46 18.27 -2.86
C ALA A 189 3.61 17.92 -1.62
N GLU A 190 4.24 17.45 -0.54
CA GLU A 190 3.58 17.01 0.71
C GLU A 190 3.14 18.14 1.68
N LYS A 191 3.01 19.39 1.20
CA LYS A 191 2.60 20.51 2.08
C LYS A 191 1.24 20.22 2.75
N PRO A 192 1.02 20.67 4.00
CA PRO A 192 -0.12 20.29 4.85
C PRO A 192 -1.50 20.55 4.25
N GLU A 193 -1.60 21.42 3.25
CA GLU A 193 -2.84 21.79 2.55
C GLU A 193 -3.16 20.86 1.36
N GLY A 194 -2.22 19.99 0.97
CA GLY A 194 -2.30 19.21 -0.26
C GLY A 194 -2.86 17.81 -0.05
N THR A 195 -4.14 17.62 -0.38
CA THR A 195 -4.72 16.34 -0.78
C THR A 195 -4.16 15.90 -2.14
N LEU A 196 -2.85 15.92 -2.34
CA LEU A 196 -2.21 15.68 -3.64
C LEU A 196 -1.51 14.32 -3.61
N LEU A 197 -2.33 13.29 -3.48
CA LEU A 197 -1.92 11.89 -3.58
C LEU A 197 -1.40 11.52 -4.99
N TYR A 198 -1.73 12.30 -6.02
CA TYR A 198 -1.32 11.99 -7.40
C TYR A 198 0.13 12.37 -7.75
N PRO A 199 0.63 13.61 -7.50
CA PRO A 199 2.06 13.91 -7.67
C PRO A 199 2.95 12.99 -6.83
N PHE A 200 2.52 12.69 -5.60
CA PHE A 200 3.22 11.81 -4.67
C PHE A 200 3.32 10.39 -5.23
N ASN A 201 2.19 9.73 -5.53
CA ASN A 201 2.21 8.35 -6.01
C ASN A 201 2.94 8.21 -7.35
N ALA A 202 2.79 9.17 -8.27
CA ALA A 202 3.54 9.14 -9.54
C ALA A 202 5.06 9.25 -9.34
N GLN A 203 5.53 10.04 -8.35
CA GLN A 203 6.95 10.08 -8.02
C GLN A 203 7.42 8.76 -7.40
N VAL A 204 6.63 8.16 -6.50
CA VAL A 204 6.94 6.86 -5.90
C VAL A 204 7.03 5.78 -6.98
N GLU A 205 6.05 5.68 -7.89
CA GLU A 205 6.06 4.74 -9.02
C GLU A 205 7.32 4.93 -9.88
N TYR A 206 7.69 6.20 -10.16
CA TYR A 206 8.90 6.51 -10.90
C TYR A 206 10.16 6.02 -10.17
N LEU A 207 10.28 6.33 -8.88
CA LEU A 207 11.43 5.91 -8.07
C LEU A 207 11.55 4.38 -8.07
N LEU A 208 10.47 3.67 -7.73
CA LEU A 208 10.44 2.20 -7.71
C LEU A 208 10.84 1.57 -9.05
N ALA A 209 10.42 2.16 -10.18
CA ALA A 209 10.75 1.64 -11.51
C ALA A 209 12.21 1.89 -11.94
N HIS A 210 12.90 2.86 -11.34
CA HIS A 210 14.23 3.30 -11.77
C HIS A 210 15.33 3.10 -10.71
N LEU A 211 14.99 2.48 -9.55
CA LEU A 211 16.01 2.08 -8.60
C LEU A 211 16.98 1.07 -9.25
N PRO A 212 18.30 1.21 -9.01
CA PRO A 212 19.24 0.19 -9.41
C PRO A 212 18.88 -1.11 -8.68
N ARG A 213 18.78 -2.22 -9.43
CA ARG A 213 18.63 -3.55 -8.84
C ARG A 213 19.92 -3.89 -8.09
N SER A 214 19.81 -4.10 -6.80
CA SER A 214 20.89 -4.60 -5.94
C SER A 214 21.19 -6.08 -6.22
#